data_AF-A0A126ZBC7-F1
#
_entry.id   AF-A0A126ZBC7-F1
#
_cell.length_a   1.000
_cell.length_b   1.000
_cell.length_c   1.000
_cell.angle_alpha   90.00
_cell.angle_beta   90.00
_cell.angle_gamma   90.00
#
_symmetry.space_group_name_H-M   'P 1'
#
loop_
_entity.id
_entity.type
_entity.pdbx_description
1 polymer ?
#
loop_
_entity_poly.entity_id
_entity_poly.type
_entity_poly.pdbx_seq_one_letter_code
_entity_poly.pdbx_strand_id
1 'polypeptide(L)' 'MTLPSKRRSAIAVSPKPATHARELAVLNAVAALPAESRTPSAAVTALLRQGFDIPYSTLAQMLRRLERQGAIRLERKRS' A
#
# COMPACT_ATOMS: atom_id res chain seq x y z
N MET A 1 -1.78 33.96 -34.39
CA MET A 1 -0.90 33.77 -33.20
C MET A 1 -1.63 34.46 -32.05
N THR A 2 -2.03 33.85 -30.93
CA THR A 2 -1.27 33.04 -29.96
C THR A 2 -2.25 32.37 -29.00
N LEU A 3 -2.04 31.10 -28.62
CA LEU A 3 -2.79 30.39 -27.56
C LEU A 3 -2.54 31.03 -26.18
N PRO A 4 -3.51 31.01 -25.25
CA PRO A 4 -3.20 30.96 -23.84
C PRO A 4 -3.51 29.58 -23.24
N SER A 5 -2.44 28.80 -23.13
CA SER A 5 -2.05 28.01 -21.95
C SER A 5 -3.19 27.46 -21.07
N LYS A 6 -3.60 26.22 -21.34
CA LYS A 6 -4.36 25.38 -20.39
C LYS A 6 -3.55 25.25 -19.10
N ARG A 7 -3.92 25.98 -18.06
CA ARG A 7 -3.50 25.70 -16.68
C ARG A 7 -3.93 24.26 -16.37
N ARG A 8 -2.96 23.34 -16.35
CA ARG A 8 -3.12 22.03 -15.74
C ARG A 8 -3.35 22.28 -14.27
N SER A 9 -4.62 22.37 -13.85
CA SER A 9 -5.00 22.26 -12.46
C SER A 9 -4.44 20.94 -11.96
N ALA A 10 -3.37 21.03 -11.16
CA ALA A 10 -2.90 19.92 -10.38
C ALA A 10 -4.06 19.52 -9.46
N ILE A 11 -4.74 18.44 -9.82
CA ILE A 11 -5.72 17.82 -8.94
C ILE A 11 -4.89 17.30 -7.78
N ALA A 12 -4.83 18.07 -6.70
CA ALA A 12 -4.42 17.57 -5.41
C ALA A 12 -5.48 16.53 -5.02
N VAL A 13 -5.26 15.28 -5.43
CA VAL A 13 -6.08 14.16 -5.00
C VAL A 13 -5.76 13.96 -3.53
N SER A 14 -6.46 14.68 -2.66
CA SER A 14 -6.56 14.32 -1.25
C SER A 14 -7.02 12.86 -1.22
N PRO A 15 -6.25 11.94 -0.62
CA PRO A 15 -6.67 10.54 -0.57
C PRO A 15 -8.04 10.48 0.11
N LYS A 16 -9.03 9.93 -0.59
CA LYS A 16 -10.38 9.74 -0.02
C LYS A 16 -10.25 9.05 1.34
N PRO A 17 -11.03 9.45 2.37
CA PRO A 17 -10.90 8.92 3.73
C PRO A 17 -11.02 7.38 3.81
N ALA A 18 -11.80 6.77 2.91
CA ALA A 18 -11.89 5.32 2.78
C ALA A 18 -10.57 4.64 2.35
N THR A 19 -9.76 5.29 1.51
CA THR A 19 -8.44 4.79 1.10
C THR A 19 -7.47 4.80 2.28
N HIS A 20 -7.50 5.87 3.07
CA HIS A 20 -6.65 6.00 4.25
C HIS A 20 -7.01 4.95 5.32
N ALA A 21 -8.31 4.73 5.57
CA ALA A 21 -8.76 3.69 6.50
C ALA A 21 -8.31 2.28 6.08
N ARG A 22 -8.36 1.97 4.77
CA ARG A 22 -7.88 0.68 4.23
C ARG A 22 -6.38 0.51 4.38
N GLU A 23 -5.60 1.55 4.08
CA GLU A 23 -4.14 1.53 4.21
C GLU A 23 -3.72 1.34 5.68
N LEU A 24 -4.44 1.98 6.61
CA LEU A 24 -4.21 1.84 8.05
C LEU A 24 -4.59 0.44 8.57
N ALA A 25 -5.68 -0.14 8.07
CA ALA A 25 -6.05 -1.53 8.37
C ALA A 25 -4.99 -2.53 7.88
N VAL A 26 -4.48 -2.34 6.66
CA VAL A 26 -3.39 -3.15 6.11
C VAL A 26 -2.12 -3.00 6.95
N LEU A 27 -1.76 -1.78 7.35
CA LEU A 27 -0.61 -1.51 8.21
C LEU A 27 -0.71 -2.27 9.55
N ASN A 28 -1.85 -2.15 10.23
CA ASN A 28 -2.09 -2.82 11.51
C ASN A 28 -2.02 -4.34 11.37
N ALA A 29 -2.63 -4.88 10.32
CA ALA A 29 -2.63 -6.32 10.07
C ALA A 29 -1.21 -6.85 9.78
N VAL A 30 -0.40 -6.11 9.02
CA VAL A 30 1.01 -6.47 8.74
C VAL A 30 1.86 -6.40 10.01
N ALA A 31 1.65 -5.39 10.86
CA ALA A 31 2.36 -5.26 12.12
C ALA A 31 2.09 -6.44 13.07
N ALA A 32 0.89 -7.02 13.01
CA ALA A 32 0.49 -8.20 13.78
C ALA A 32 1.00 -9.53 13.20
N LEU A 33 1.62 -9.54 12.01
CA LEU A 33 2.14 -10.77 11.42
C LEU A 33 3.40 -11.28 12.14
N PRO A 34 3.57 -12.61 12.26
CA PRO A 34 4.80 -13.19 12.78
C PRO A 34 5.99 -12.84 11.88
N ALA A 35 7.19 -12.83 12.44
CA ALA A 35 8.42 -12.43 11.74
C ALA A 35 8.63 -13.22 10.43
N GLU A 36 8.32 -14.51 10.42
CA GLU A 36 8.41 -15.40 9.25
C GLU A 36 7.53 -14.95 8.08
N SER A 37 6.43 -14.24 8.37
CA SER A 37 5.50 -13.71 7.37
C SER A 37 5.85 -12.30 6.90
N ARG A 38 6.95 -11.71 7.38
CA ARG A 38 7.40 -10.36 7.00
C ARG A 38 8.08 -10.30 5.63
N THR A 39 7.95 -11.32 4.78
CA THR A 39 8.30 -11.18 3.36
C THR A 39 7.12 -10.57 2.59
N PRO A 40 7.34 -9.83 1.48
CA PRO A 40 6.23 -9.22 0.74
C PRO A 40 5.16 -10.22 0.30
N SER A 41 5.55 -11.37 -0.26
CA SER A 41 4.60 -12.38 -0.73
C SER A 41 3.87 -13.08 0.41
N ALA A 42 4.56 -13.37 1.53
CA ALA A 42 3.93 -13.98 2.69
C ALA A 42 2.94 -13.02 3.37
N ALA A 43 3.30 -11.74 3.48
CA ALA A 43 2.43 -10.71 4.04
C ALA A 43 1.14 -10.58 3.21
N VAL A 44 1.23 -10.47 1.87
CA VAL A 44 0.02 -10.42 1.03
C VAL A 44 -0.84 -11.68 1.20
N THR A 45 -0.22 -12.86 1.20
CA THR A 45 -0.94 -14.13 1.36
C THR A 45 -1.65 -14.21 2.71
N ALA A 46 -1.00 -13.77 3.80
CA ALA A 46 -1.57 -13.74 5.13
C ALA A 46 -2.76 -12.77 5.22
N LEU A 47 -2.65 -11.58 4.62
CA LEU A 47 -3.75 -10.61 4.56
C LEU A 47 -4.96 -11.14 3.79
N LEU A 48 -4.73 -11.81 2.66
CA LEU A 48 -5.81 -12.45 1.89
C LEU A 48 -6.50 -13.55 2.70
N ARG A 49 -5.73 -14.36 3.44
CA ARG A 49 -6.28 -15.39 4.36
C ARG A 49 -7.08 -14.80 5.53
N GLN A 50 -6.74 -13.59 5.97
CA GLN A 50 -7.51 -12.85 6.97
C GLN A 50 -8.84 -12.28 6.41
N GLY A 51 -9.10 -12.43 5.11
CA GLY A 51 -10.35 -11.99 4.50
C GLY A 51 -10.34 -10.53 4.02
N PHE A 52 -9.16 -9.94 3.80
CA PHE A 52 -9.10 -8.63 3.15
C PHE A 52 -9.63 -8.73 1.72
N ASP A 53 -10.76 -8.09 1.45
CA ASP A 53 -11.35 -7.94 0.12
C ASP A 53 -10.59 -6.89 -0.71
N ILE A 54 -9.30 -7.12 -0.89
CA ILE A 54 -8.39 -6.27 -1.64
C ILE A 54 -7.61 -7.15 -2.62
N PRO A 55 -7.59 -6.84 -3.93
CA PRO A 55 -6.83 -7.60 -4.90
C PRO A 55 -5.36 -7.71 -4.52
N TYR A 56 -4.75 -8.87 -4.80
CA TYR A 56 -3.34 -9.15 -4.53
C TYR A 56 -2.41 -8.02 -5.03
N SER A 57 -2.62 -7.55 -6.26
CA SER A 57 -1.81 -6.50 -6.90
C SER A 57 -1.91 -5.16 -6.16
N THR A 58 -3.08 -4.84 -5.61
CA THR A 58 -3.31 -3.63 -4.81
C THR A 58 -2.64 -3.75 -3.44
N LEU A 59 -2.78 -4.89 -2.75
CA LEU A 59 -2.06 -5.16 -1.50
C LEU A 59 -0.55 -5.07 -1.69
N ALA A 60 0.00 -5.69 -2.73
CA ALA A 60 1.42 -5.63 -3.05
C ALA A 60 1.91 -4.19 -3.35
N GLN A 61 1.06 -3.32 -3.88
CA GLN A 61 1.39 -1.90 -4.07
C GLN A 61 1.34 -1.12 -2.75
N MET A 62 0.33 -1.36 -1.91
CA MET A 62 0.21 -0.76 -0.59
C MET A 62 1.39 -1.12 0.31
N LEU A 63 1.76 -2.40 0.37
CA LEU A 63 2.93 -2.84 1.14
C LEU A 63 4.22 -2.16 0.67
N ARG A 64 4.45 -2.08 -0.65
CA ARG A 64 5.62 -1.37 -1.20
C ARG A 64 5.62 0.13 -0.91
N ARG A 65 4.45 0.74 -0.76
CA ARG A 65 4.31 2.15 -0.40
C ARG A 65 4.64 2.35 1.08
N LEU A 66 4.05 1.53 1.96
CA LEU A 66 4.32 1.52 3.40
C LEU A 66 5.80 1.25 3.71
N GLU A 67 6.44 0.33 3.00
CA GLU A 67 7.86 0.04 3.14
C GLU A 67 8.73 1.24 2.71
N ARG A 68 8.38 1.91 1.59
CA ARG A 68 9.07 3.13 1.15
C ARG A 68 8.90 4.32 2.09
N GLN A 69 7.77 4.38 2.79
CA GLN A 69 7.51 5.37 3.83
C GLN A 69 8.18 5.02 5.16
N GLY A 70 8.79 3.84 5.30
CA GLY A 70 9.39 3.36 6.54
C GLY A 70 8.39 2.92 7.61
N ALA A 71 7.10 2.80 7.27
CA ALA A 71 6.05 2.39 8.19
C ALA A 71 6.10 0.89 8.54
N ILE A 72 6.62 0.07 7.62
CA ILE A 72 6.90 -1.35 7.82
C ILE A 72 8.28 -1.69 7.28
N ARG A 73 8.88 -2.77 7.79
CA ARG A 73 10.09 -3.35 7.21
C ARG A 73 9.81 -4.80 6.84
N LEU A 74 9.77 -5.06 5.54
CA LEU A 74 9.59 -6.40 5.02
C LEU A 74 10.97 -7.02 4.76
N GLU A 75 11.20 -8.21 5.29
CA GLU A 75 12.40 -8.98 5.02
C GLU A 75 12.33 -9.48 3.59
N ARG A 76 13.13 -8.86 2.73
CA ARG A 76 13.38 -9.43 1.40
C ARG A 76 14.47 -10.47 1.59
N LYS A 77 14.09 -11.74 1.53
CA LYS A 77 15.09 -12.80 1.34
C LYS A 77 15.77 -12.47 0.00
N ARG A 78 17.02 -12.02 0.07
CA ARG A 78 17.85 -11.82 -1.12
C ARG A 78 18.00 -13.22 -1.72
N SER A 79 17.33 -13.46 -2.84
CA SER A 79 17.57 -14.65 -3.65
C SER A 79 18.97 -14.60 -4.24
#